data_AF-A0A3D9EUZ8-F1
#
_entry.id   AF-A0A3D9EUZ8-F1
#
_cell.length_a   1.000
_cell.length_b   1.000
_cell.length_c   1.000
_cell.angle_alpha   90.00
_cell.angle_beta   90.00
_cell.angle_gamma   90.00
#
_symmetry.space_group_name_H-M   'P 1'
#
loop_
_entity.id
_entity.type
_entity.pdbx_description
1 polymer ?
#
loop_
_entity_poly.entity_id
_entity_poly.type
_entity_poly.pdbx_seq_one_letter_code
_entity_poly.pdbx_strand_id
1 'polypeptide(L)'
;MKRYVLAIFMALTLSGCAHKPTQQEIDSADYGYSINQSDAQKQVQSFFSVYLKDPESARFAFSDVYKGYFVGSAFEGRKLSAGYLMDFRVNAKNSFGGYVGAKPYKALFHNGRLQGIWEIRNGNLHVRIM
;
A
#
# COMPACT_ATOMS: atom_id res chain seq x y z
N MET A 1 -6.47 -33.38 -37.27
CA MET A 1 -6.14 -31.95 -37.51
C MET A 1 -7.01 -30.97 -36.69
N LYS A 2 -8.35 -31.14 -36.61
CA LYS A 2 -9.24 -30.26 -35.80
C LYS A 2 -8.95 -30.20 -34.28
N ARG A 3 -8.43 -31.28 -33.68
CA ARG A 3 -8.18 -31.35 -32.21
C ARG A 3 -6.97 -30.54 -31.74
N TYR A 4 -5.98 -30.33 -32.61
CA TYR A 4 -4.78 -29.53 -32.28
C TYR A 4 -5.01 -28.03 -32.42
N VAL A 5 -5.98 -27.62 -33.26
CA VAL A 5 -6.39 -26.21 -33.39
C VAL A 5 -6.99 -25.67 -32.10
N LEU A 6 -7.78 -26.50 -31.39
CA LEU A 6 -8.38 -26.12 -30.10
C LEU A 6 -7.32 -25.95 -29.01
N ALA A 7 -6.27 -26.79 -29.01
CA ALA A 7 -5.18 -26.73 -28.04
C ALA A 7 -4.27 -25.50 -28.26
N ILE A 8 -4.05 -25.09 -29.51
CA ILE A 8 -3.26 -23.89 -29.84
C ILE A 8 -4.01 -22.61 -29.44
N PHE A 9 -5.34 -22.57 -29.63
CA PHE A 9 -6.14 -21.41 -29.25
C PHE A 9 -6.18 -21.17 -27.73
N MET A 10 -6.11 -22.24 -26.93
CA MET A 10 -6.10 -22.17 -25.46
C MET A 10 -4.74 -21.77 -24.88
N ALA A 11 -3.65 -21.97 -25.63
CA ALA A 11 -2.30 -21.54 -25.22
C ALA A 11 -2.08 -20.02 -25.41
N LEU A 12 -2.80 -19.38 -26.33
CA LEU A 12 -2.65 -17.96 -26.65
C LEU A 12 -3.33 -17.01 -25.64
N THR A 13 -4.29 -17.50 -24.86
CA THR A 13 -5.06 -16.67 -23.90
C THR A 13 -4.38 -16.46 -22.55
N LEU A 14 -3.22 -17.07 -22.31
CA LEU A 14 -2.47 -16.98 -21.04
C LEU A 14 -1.40 -15.87 -21.02
N SER A 15 -1.32 -15.03 -22.06
CA SER A 15 -0.43 -13.85 -22.06
C SER A 15 -1.02 -12.68 -21.25
N GLY A 16 -1.31 -12.92 -19.98
CA GLY A 16 -1.61 -11.86 -19.02
C GLY A 16 -0.35 -11.03 -18.77
N CYS A 17 -0.16 -9.96 -19.55
CA CYS A 17 0.93 -9.02 -19.34
C CYS A 17 0.70 -8.27 -18.02
N ALA A 18 1.31 -8.79 -16.95
CA ALA A 18 1.48 -8.03 -15.74
C ALA A 18 2.47 -6.89 -16.06
N HIS A 19 1.95 -5.72 -16.40
CA HIS A 19 2.77 -4.55 -16.75
C HIS A 19 3.12 -3.75 -15.49
N LYS A 20 4.35 -3.25 -15.41
CA LYS A 20 4.78 -2.27 -14.39
C LYS A 20 4.48 -0.88 -14.97
N PRO A 21 4.07 0.12 -14.16
CA PRO A 21 3.83 1.46 -14.68
C PRO A 21 5.03 2.00 -15.46
N THR A 22 4.76 2.56 -16.62
CA THR A 22 5.74 3.25 -17.46
C THR A 22 6.15 4.58 -16.83
N GLN A 23 7.31 5.11 -17.24
CA GLN A 23 7.76 6.42 -16.77
C GLN A 23 6.76 7.54 -17.14
N GLN A 24 6.19 7.46 -18.35
CA GLN A 24 5.20 8.41 -18.82
C GLN A 24 3.93 8.42 -17.96
N GLU A 25 3.45 7.25 -17.53
CA GLU A 25 2.32 7.15 -16.58
C GLU A 25 2.65 7.74 -15.21
N ILE A 26 3.88 7.58 -14.72
CA ILE A 26 4.33 8.14 -13.43
C ILE A 26 4.42 9.68 -13.51
N ASP A 27 4.94 10.20 -14.62
CA ASP A 27 5.16 11.64 -14.81
C ASP A 27 3.85 12.39 -15.06
N SER A 28 2.89 11.76 -15.74
CA SER A 28 1.56 12.33 -16.03
C SER A 28 0.52 12.07 -14.94
N ALA A 29 0.85 11.28 -13.91
CA ALA A 29 -0.09 10.95 -12.84
C ALA A 29 -0.49 12.19 -12.04
N ASP A 30 -1.77 12.25 -11.65
CA ASP A 30 -2.25 13.26 -10.71
C ASP A 30 -1.87 12.87 -9.28
N TYR A 31 -1.00 13.66 -8.66
CA TYR A 31 -0.59 13.47 -7.26
C TYR A 31 -1.52 14.20 -6.27
N GLY A 32 -2.43 15.04 -6.76
CA GLY A 32 -3.29 15.87 -5.94
C GLY A 32 -2.52 16.92 -5.10
N TYR A 33 -3.23 17.55 -4.18
CA TYR A 33 -2.64 18.51 -3.24
C TYR A 33 -2.01 17.84 -2.01
N SER A 34 -0.98 18.50 -1.47
CA SER A 34 -0.21 18.01 -0.32
C SER A 34 -1.02 17.95 0.97
N ILE A 35 -0.64 17.04 1.85
CA ILE A 35 -1.12 16.96 3.23
C ILE A 35 -0.05 17.47 4.20
N ASN A 36 -0.45 18.14 5.28
CA ASN A 36 0.46 18.50 6.36
C ASN A 36 0.86 17.25 7.18
N GLN A 37 2.11 17.21 7.64
CA GLN A 37 2.63 16.17 8.53
C GLN A 37 1.70 15.82 9.71
N SER A 38 1.16 16.82 10.43
CA SER A 38 0.30 16.57 11.60
C SER A 38 -1.00 15.89 11.22
N ASP A 39 -1.57 16.25 10.07
CA ASP A 39 -2.84 15.70 9.61
C ASP A 39 -2.66 14.29 9.05
N ALA A 40 -1.52 14.03 8.41
CA ALA A 40 -1.13 12.69 7.98
C ALA A 40 -0.98 11.73 9.18
N GLN A 41 -0.28 12.17 10.23
CA GLN A 41 -0.12 11.39 11.46
C GLN A 41 -1.47 11.14 12.15
N LYS A 42 -2.32 12.17 12.28
CA LYS A 42 -3.68 12.02 12.85
C LYS A 42 -4.53 11.01 12.10
N GLN A 43 -4.57 11.08 10.77
CA GLN A 43 -5.38 10.14 9.97
C GLN A 43 -4.89 8.70 10.11
N VAL A 44 -3.58 8.48 10.15
CA VAL A 44 -3.01 7.14 10.40
C VAL A 44 -3.32 6.66 11.82
N GLN A 45 -3.16 7.52 12.84
CA GLN A 45 -3.50 7.17 14.22
C GLN A 45 -4.98 6.82 14.38
N SER A 46 -5.89 7.59 13.77
CA SER A 46 -7.33 7.31 13.76
C SER A 46 -7.68 5.98 13.07
N PHE A 47 -6.93 5.59 12.03
CA PHE A 47 -7.09 4.26 11.46
C PHE A 47 -6.64 3.17 12.44
N PHE A 48 -5.46 3.32 13.05
CA PHE A 48 -4.92 2.33 13.97
C PHE A 48 -5.71 2.23 15.29
N SER A 49 -6.45 3.28 15.69
CA SER A 49 -7.28 3.25 16.89
C SER A 49 -8.45 2.28 16.79
N VAL A 50 -8.90 1.96 15.56
CA VAL A 50 -9.95 0.96 15.31
C VAL A 50 -9.38 -0.37 14.78
N TYR A 51 -8.18 -0.35 14.21
CA TYR A 51 -7.54 -1.54 13.64
C TYR A 51 -6.83 -2.41 14.68
N LEU A 52 -6.23 -1.80 15.72
CA LEU A 52 -5.46 -2.53 16.73
C LEU A 52 -6.36 -3.15 17.81
N LYS A 53 -5.90 -4.29 18.35
CA LYS A 53 -6.57 -4.93 19.50
C LYS A 53 -6.41 -4.15 20.80
N ASP A 54 -5.26 -3.51 20.99
CA ASP A 54 -4.95 -2.62 22.12
C ASP A 54 -4.43 -1.28 21.56
N PRO A 55 -5.34 -0.36 21.18
CA PRO A 55 -4.99 0.94 20.61
C PRO A 55 -4.12 1.81 21.51
N GLU A 56 -4.40 1.82 22.81
CA GLU A 56 -3.71 2.68 23.78
C GLU A 56 -2.24 2.27 23.98
N SER A 57 -1.89 1.02 23.65
CA SER A 57 -0.50 0.56 23.66
C SER A 57 0.31 0.97 22.43
N ALA A 58 -0.31 1.54 21.41
CA ALA A 58 0.33 1.76 20.12
C ALA A 58 1.44 2.82 20.20
N ARG A 59 2.64 2.42 19.75
CA ARG A 59 3.80 3.30 19.60
C ARG A 59 4.10 3.49 18.12
N PHE A 60 4.08 4.73 17.68
CA PHE A 60 4.34 5.12 16.30
C PHE A 60 5.71 5.75 16.15
N ALA A 61 6.40 5.43 15.06
CA ALA A 61 7.57 6.15 14.59
C ALA A 61 7.30 6.58 13.15
N PHE A 62 7.05 7.87 12.93
CA PHE A 62 6.72 8.44 11.62
C PHE A 62 7.95 9.05 10.96
N SER A 63 8.03 8.91 9.64
CA SER A 63 8.92 9.70 8.78
C SER A 63 8.16 10.90 8.23
N ASP A 64 8.88 11.79 7.56
CA ASP A 64 8.26 12.93 6.88
C ASP A 64 7.37 12.49 5.71
N VAL A 65 6.31 13.25 5.47
CA VAL A 65 5.47 13.11 4.28
C VAL A 65 6.27 13.55 3.06
N TYR A 66 6.24 12.74 2.00
CA TYR A 66 6.94 13.04 0.75
C TYR A 66 6.08 12.73 -0.47
N LYS A 67 6.27 13.46 -1.57
CA LYS A 67 5.56 13.19 -2.83
C LYS A 67 6.04 11.87 -3.42
N GLY A 68 5.13 11.01 -3.82
CA GLY A 68 5.48 9.72 -4.39
C GLY A 68 4.28 8.95 -4.90
N TYR A 69 4.50 7.70 -5.28
CA TYR A 69 3.45 6.84 -5.79
C TYR A 69 3.59 5.44 -5.19
N PHE A 70 2.47 4.74 -5.16
CA PHE A 70 2.41 3.35 -4.75
C PHE A 70 1.87 2.50 -5.91
N VAL A 71 2.46 1.33 -6.11
CA VAL A 71 1.99 0.37 -7.10
C VAL A 71 1.36 -0.80 -6.35
N GLY A 72 0.07 -1.01 -6.59
CA GLY A 72 -0.66 -2.13 -6.00
C GLY A 72 -0.02 -3.48 -6.33
N SER A 73 -0.38 -4.49 -5.56
CA SER A 73 0.09 -5.86 -5.81
C SER A 73 -0.39 -6.40 -7.16
N ALA A 74 0.13 -7.55 -7.59
CA ALA A 74 -0.36 -8.23 -8.80
C ALA A 74 -1.87 -8.54 -8.73
N PHE A 75 -2.37 -8.86 -7.53
CA PHE A 75 -3.80 -9.13 -7.29
C PHE A 75 -4.67 -7.87 -7.40
N GLU A 76 -4.09 -6.68 -7.20
CA GLU A 76 -4.75 -5.38 -7.37
C GLU A 76 -4.57 -4.82 -8.78
N GLY A 77 -4.10 -5.64 -9.73
CA GLY A 77 -3.87 -5.24 -11.12
C GLY A 77 -2.70 -4.26 -11.30
N ARG A 78 -1.78 -4.18 -10.32
CA ARG A 78 -0.62 -3.24 -10.34
C ARG A 78 -1.02 -1.79 -10.59
N LYS A 79 -2.18 -1.38 -10.06
CA LYS A 79 -2.67 -0.01 -10.19
C LYS A 79 -1.66 0.99 -9.60
N LEU A 80 -1.25 1.96 -10.41
CA LEU A 80 -0.50 3.13 -9.97
C LEU A 80 -1.42 4.07 -9.19
N SER A 81 -1.05 4.38 -7.96
CA SER A 81 -1.74 5.37 -7.13
C SER A 81 -0.74 6.45 -6.73
N ALA A 82 -0.87 7.64 -7.33
CA ALA A 82 0.01 8.77 -7.09
C ALA A 82 -0.53 9.69 -5.99
N GLY A 83 0.37 10.26 -5.20
CA GLY A 83 0.00 11.11 -4.08
C GLY A 83 1.16 11.50 -3.17
N TYR A 84 0.88 11.54 -1.88
CA TYR A 84 1.86 11.79 -0.83
C TYR A 84 1.97 10.55 0.03
N LEU A 85 3.19 10.13 0.32
CA LEU A 85 3.50 8.93 1.07
C LEU A 85 4.03 9.31 2.45
N MET A 86 3.78 8.44 3.42
CA MET A 86 4.44 8.51 4.72
C MET A 86 4.84 7.11 5.16
N ASP A 87 6.14 6.94 5.43
CA ASP A 87 6.67 5.71 6.00
C ASP A 87 6.64 5.77 7.52
N PHE A 88 6.21 4.68 8.14
CA PHE A 88 6.12 4.63 9.59
C PHE A 88 6.23 3.22 10.13
N ARG A 89 6.43 3.11 11.44
CA ARG A 89 6.41 1.83 12.16
C ARG A 89 5.40 1.89 13.28
N VAL A 90 4.70 0.77 13.50
CA VAL A 90 3.77 0.62 14.62
C VAL A 90 4.16 -0.58 15.47
N ASN A 91 4.30 -0.37 16.76
CA ASN A 91 4.46 -1.45 17.75
C ASN A 91 3.32 -1.35 18.76
N ALA A 92 2.51 -2.40 18.88
CA ALA A 92 1.40 -2.48 19.81
C ALA A 92 1.39 -3.85 20.49
N LYS A 93 0.75 -3.93 21.66
CA LYS A 93 0.61 -5.19 22.39
C LYS A 93 -0.31 -6.15 21.64
N ASN A 94 0.01 -7.45 21.72
CA ASN A 94 -0.85 -8.52 21.23
C ASN A 94 -1.93 -8.88 22.27
N SER A 95 -2.76 -9.88 21.97
CA SER A 95 -3.82 -10.37 22.88
C SER A 95 -3.31 -10.93 24.22
N PHE A 96 -2.01 -11.18 24.35
CA PHE A 96 -1.35 -11.64 25.58
C PHE A 96 -0.67 -10.48 26.34
N GLY A 97 -0.85 -9.23 25.91
CA GLY A 97 -0.30 -8.04 26.56
C GLY A 97 1.18 -7.74 26.25
N GLY A 98 1.82 -8.52 25.37
CA GLY A 98 3.23 -8.37 25.01
C GLY A 98 3.45 -7.65 23.68
N TYR A 99 4.54 -6.87 23.58
CA TYR A 99 5.01 -6.33 22.30
C TYR A 99 5.79 -7.39 21.51
N VAL A 100 5.47 -7.55 20.23
CA VAL A 100 6.11 -8.53 19.34
C VAL A 100 7.10 -7.91 18.35
N GLY A 101 7.29 -6.60 18.43
CA GLY A 101 8.19 -5.85 17.57
C GLY A 101 7.45 -4.90 16.62
N ALA A 102 8.12 -3.80 16.29
CA ALA A 102 7.56 -2.76 15.43
C ALA A 102 7.45 -3.25 13.98
N LYS A 103 6.27 -3.14 13.39
CA LYS A 103 6.01 -3.48 11.98
C LYS A 103 6.09 -2.22 11.11
N PRO A 104 6.74 -2.28 9.93
CA PRO A 104 6.80 -1.15 9.01
C PRO A 104 5.54 -1.07 8.14
N TYR A 105 5.09 0.15 7.91
CA TYR A 105 3.94 0.48 7.10
C TYR A 105 4.23 1.67 6.19
N LYS A 106 3.45 1.77 5.12
CA LYS A 106 3.43 2.92 4.22
C LYS A 106 1.98 3.37 4.04
N ALA A 107 1.73 4.66 4.22
CA ALA A 107 0.44 5.29 3.95
C ALA A 107 0.50 6.06 2.63
N LEU A 108 -0.61 6.07 1.88
CA LEU A 108 -0.82 6.94 0.73
C LEU A 108 -1.93 7.93 1.04
N PHE A 109 -1.65 9.19 0.77
CA PHE A 109 -2.58 10.30 0.84
C PHE A 109 -2.78 10.89 -0.54
N HIS A 110 -4.01 11.25 -0.87
CA HIS A 110 -4.35 11.95 -2.09
C HIS A 110 -5.40 13.00 -1.76
N ASN A 111 -5.18 14.25 -2.17
CA ASN A 111 -6.05 15.38 -1.85
C ASN A 111 -6.35 15.45 -0.34
N GLY A 112 -5.29 15.50 0.48
CA GLY A 112 -5.39 15.65 1.93
C GLY A 112 -6.03 14.48 2.68
N ARG A 113 -6.36 13.37 2.00
CA ARG A 113 -7.08 12.22 2.58
C ARG A 113 -6.29 10.94 2.45
N LEU A 114 -6.30 10.14 3.51
CA LEU A 114 -5.76 8.79 3.55
C LEU A 114 -6.53 7.88 2.59
N GLN A 115 -5.81 7.32 1.62
CA GLN A 115 -6.36 6.44 0.57
C GLN A 115 -6.06 4.96 0.81
N GLY A 116 -4.98 4.66 1.53
CA GLY A 116 -4.60 3.29 1.82
C GLY A 116 -3.38 3.21 2.72
N ILE A 117 -3.26 2.06 3.39
CA ILE A 117 -2.12 1.69 4.21
C ILE A 117 -1.69 0.28 3.85
N TRP A 118 -0.38 0.06 3.75
CA TRP A 118 0.21 -1.23 3.47
C TRP A 118 1.23 -1.62 4.55
N GLU A 119 1.14 -2.84 5.06
CA GLU A 119 2.20 -3.48 5.84
C GLU A 119 3.32 -3.91 4.90
N ILE A 120 4.54 -3.43 5.14
CA ILE A 120 5.70 -3.79 4.33
C ILE A 120 6.34 -5.05 4.92
N ARG A 121 6.35 -6.13 4.16
CA ARG A 121 6.96 -7.41 4.54
C ARG A 121 8.24 -7.64 3.74
N ASN A 122 9.03 -8.61 4.19
CA ASN A 122 10.27 -9.00 3.54
C ASN A 122 10.02 -9.35 2.05
N GLY A 123 10.96 -8.97 1.18
CA GLY A 123 10.91 -9.32 -0.25
C GLY A 123 9.97 -8.46 -1.10
N ASN A 124 9.76 -7.18 -0.76
CA ASN A 124 8.85 -6.25 -1.45
C ASN A 124 7.38 -6.70 -1.48
N LEU A 125 6.99 -7.57 -0.54
CA LEU A 125 5.60 -7.94 -0.38
C LEU A 125 4.90 -6.90 0.50
N HIS A 126 3.87 -6.27 -0.04
CA HIS A 126 3.01 -5.37 0.71
C HIS A 126 1.61 -5.96 0.87
N VAL A 127 1.07 -5.87 2.07
CA VAL A 127 -0.31 -6.28 2.37
C VAL A 127 -1.13 -5.05 2.66
N ARG A 128 -2.16 -4.79 1.84
CA ARG A 128 -3.09 -3.69 2.05
C ARG A 128 -3.96 -3.98 3.28
N ILE A 129 -4.07 -3.01 4.18
CA ILE A 129 -4.86 -3.13 5.43
C ILE A 129 -5.99 -2.10 5.53
N MET A 130 -6.04 -1.14 4.60
CA MET A 130 -7.11 -0.15 4.41
C MET A 130 -7.44 -0.05 2.93
#